data_AF-J2ZKV5-F1
#
_entry.id   AF-J2ZKV5-F1
#
_cell.length_a   1.000
_cell.length_b   1.000
_cell.length_c   1.000
_cell.angle_alpha   90.00
_cell.angle_beta   90.00
_cell.angle_gamma   90.00
#
_symmetry.space_group_name_H-M   'P 1'
#
loop_
_entity.id
_entity.type
_entity.pdbx_description
1 polymer ?
#
loop_
_entity_poly.entity_id
_entity_poly.type
_entity_poly.pdbx_seq_one_letter_code
_entity_poly.pdbx_strand_id
1 'polypeptide(L)'
;MSDEPSIVALADSVSELMNAVAGWILIASGSVGLLAAGGSVVQLFDATAPSPHPAVVALLTLFSLLLVTFGVFVNPRFRRRLDRRHAVSQFGSVRSVDERVVRATEHCRERCVVCESRVDEGLDRRFRSEYVVAGIPVYTASEDHNHYCLACATAELSGIDSERAEDVDGREEAVPSTAFER
;
A
#
# COMPACT_ATOMS: atom_id res chain seq x y z
N MET A 1 -29.73 -15.27 -20.81
CA MET A 1 -29.61 -14.50 -19.56
C MET A 1 -28.23 -14.78 -18.98
N SER A 2 -27.22 -13.97 -19.32
CA SER A 2 -25.90 -13.80 -18.65
C SER A 2 -24.95 -13.01 -19.58
N ASP A 3 -25.24 -11.74 -19.84
CA ASP A 3 -24.27 -10.78 -20.43
C ASP A 3 -23.97 -9.59 -19.49
N GLU A 4 -24.70 -9.48 -18.37
CA GLU A 4 -24.48 -8.45 -17.34
C GLU A 4 -23.08 -8.43 -16.71
N PRO A 5 -22.40 -9.56 -16.41
CA PRO A 5 -21.07 -9.49 -15.78
C PRO A 5 -19.99 -8.92 -16.72
N SER A 6 -20.17 -9.03 -18.04
CA SER A 6 -19.22 -8.53 -19.04
C SER A 6 -19.28 -7.01 -19.19
N ILE A 7 -20.50 -6.43 -19.20
CA ILE A 7 -20.71 -4.99 -19.36
C ILE A 7 -20.19 -4.22 -18.15
N VAL A 8 -20.43 -4.73 -16.93
CA VAL A 8 -19.93 -4.12 -15.70
C VAL A 8 -18.40 -4.14 -15.66
N ALA A 9 -17.77 -5.27 -16.00
CA ALA A 9 -16.30 -5.38 -16.04
C ALA A 9 -15.67 -4.45 -17.09
N LEU A 10 -16.33 -4.24 -18.23
CA LEU A 10 -15.89 -3.31 -19.26
C LEU A 10 -16.01 -1.85 -18.78
N ALA A 11 -17.13 -1.49 -18.16
CA ALA A 11 -17.35 -0.15 -17.61
C ALA A 11 -16.33 0.19 -16.51
N ASP A 12 -16.03 -0.76 -15.62
CA ASP A 12 -15.00 -0.59 -14.58
C ASP A 12 -13.61 -0.38 -15.21
N SER A 13 -13.28 -1.14 -16.25
CA SER A 13 -12.00 -1.01 -16.96
C SER A 13 -11.87 0.37 -17.66
N VAL A 14 -12.93 0.82 -18.32
CA VAL A 14 -12.97 2.14 -18.98
C VAL A 14 -12.87 3.26 -17.95
N SER A 15 -13.61 3.15 -16.85
CA SER A 15 -13.56 4.16 -15.79
C SER A 15 -12.19 4.21 -15.12
N GLU A 16 -11.51 3.06 -14.96
CA GLU A 16 -10.13 2.99 -14.45
C GLU A 16 -9.15 3.67 -15.42
N LEU A 17 -9.28 3.44 -16.72
CA LEU A 17 -8.47 4.09 -17.75
C LEU A 17 -8.68 5.60 -17.79
N MET A 18 -9.93 6.06 -17.76
CA MET A 18 -10.25 7.50 -17.77
C MET A 18 -9.68 8.20 -16.54
N ASN A 19 -9.84 7.61 -15.34
CA ASN A 19 -9.27 8.15 -14.11
C ASN A 19 -7.74 8.13 -14.11
N ALA A 20 -7.12 7.10 -14.70
CA ALA A 20 -5.67 7.06 -14.86
C ALA A 20 -5.18 8.19 -15.78
N VAL A 21 -5.82 8.40 -16.94
CA VAL A 21 -5.48 9.47 -17.88
C VAL A 21 -5.70 10.84 -17.24
N ALA A 22 -6.84 11.06 -16.59
CA ALA A 22 -7.13 12.31 -15.90
C ALA A 22 -6.09 12.60 -14.81
N GLY A 23 -5.73 11.61 -14.00
CA GLY A 23 -4.69 11.73 -12.99
C GLY A 23 -3.34 12.15 -13.55
N TRP A 24 -2.90 11.54 -14.67
CA TRP A 24 -1.65 11.91 -15.33
C TRP A 24 -1.67 13.33 -15.93
N ILE A 25 -2.79 13.75 -16.52
CA ILE A 25 -2.94 15.12 -17.06
C ILE A 25 -2.85 16.16 -15.93
N LEU A 26 -3.49 15.89 -14.78
CA LEU A 26 -3.44 16.76 -13.61
C LEU A 26 -2.02 16.87 -13.03
N ILE A 27 -1.29 15.75 -12.94
CA ILE A 27 0.11 15.75 -12.50
C ILE A 27 1.00 16.51 -13.48
N ALA A 28 0.85 16.28 -14.79
CA ALA A 28 1.65 16.95 -15.82
C ALA A 28 1.42 18.47 -15.79
N SER A 29 0.16 18.91 -15.79
CA SER A 29 -0.20 20.34 -15.73
C SER A 29 0.28 21.01 -14.44
N GLY A 30 0.11 20.34 -13.28
CA GLY A 30 0.62 20.82 -12.00
C GLY A 30 2.16 20.93 -11.98
N SER A 31 2.87 19.93 -12.54
CA SER A 31 4.33 19.92 -12.63
C SER A 31 4.87 21.04 -13.52
N VAL A 32 4.22 21.31 -14.65
CA VAL A 32 4.55 22.44 -15.53
C VAL A 32 4.41 23.78 -14.78
N GLY A 33 3.32 23.95 -14.03
CA GLY A 33 3.14 25.16 -13.21
C GLY A 33 4.18 25.31 -12.10
N LEU A 34 4.62 24.21 -11.49
CA LEU A 34 5.68 24.22 -10.47
C LEU A 34 7.04 24.62 -11.07
N LEU A 35 7.37 24.10 -12.26
CA LEU A 35 8.59 24.47 -13.00
C LEU A 35 8.56 25.93 -13.43
N ALA A 36 7.41 26.43 -13.88
CA ALA A 36 7.25 27.84 -14.25
C ALA A 36 7.42 28.77 -13.03
N ALA A 37 6.80 28.42 -11.89
CA ALA A 37 6.97 29.16 -10.64
C ALA A 37 8.42 29.11 -10.11
N GLY A 38 9.08 27.95 -10.20
CA GLY A 38 10.49 27.80 -9.85
C GLY A 38 11.43 28.60 -10.76
N GLY A 39 11.14 28.66 -12.06
CA GLY A 39 11.86 29.52 -13.01
C GLY A 39 11.74 31.00 -12.67
N SER A 40 10.60 31.44 -12.14
CA SER A 40 10.42 32.81 -11.62
C SER A 40 11.26 33.11 -10.37
N VAL A 41 11.60 32.09 -9.55
CA VAL A 41 12.50 32.25 -8.39
C VAL A 41 13.95 32.44 -8.84
N VAL A 42 14.36 31.83 -9.95
CA VAL A 42 15.70 32.05 -10.53
C VAL A 42 15.83 33.48 -11.07
N GLN A 43 14.75 34.05 -11.62
CA GLN A 43 14.71 35.44 -12.09
C GLN A 43 14.80 36.49 -10.97
N LEU A 44 14.58 36.14 -9.70
CA LEU A 44 14.84 37.05 -8.57
C LEU A 44 16.33 37.37 -8.38
N PHE A 45 17.23 36.57 -8.94
CA PHE A 45 18.68 36.81 -8.95
C PHE A 45 19.16 37.55 -10.22
N ASP A 46 18.27 37.77 -11.19
CA ASP A 46 18.55 38.49 -12.43
C ASP A 46 17.91 39.88 -12.38
N ALA A 47 18.73 40.92 -12.16
CA ALA A 47 18.28 42.29 -11.92
C ALA A 47 17.62 42.96 -13.15
N THR A 48 17.61 42.28 -14.29
CA THR A 48 17.14 42.80 -15.58
C THR A 48 15.70 42.37 -15.93
N ALA A 49 15.10 41.43 -15.20
CA ALA A 49 13.77 40.91 -15.48
C ALA A 49 12.67 41.61 -14.66
N PRO A 50 11.48 41.86 -15.23
CA PRO A 50 10.33 42.32 -14.45
C PRO A 50 9.94 41.24 -13.44
N SER A 51 10.12 41.54 -12.15
CA SER A 51 9.79 40.59 -11.08
C SER A 51 8.28 40.33 -11.05
N PRO A 52 7.81 39.08 -11.18
CA PRO A 52 6.40 38.77 -11.00
C PRO A 52 5.96 39.09 -9.57
N HIS A 53 4.73 39.58 -9.40
CA HIS A 53 4.20 39.86 -8.06
C HIS A 53 4.25 38.59 -7.19
N PRO A 54 4.80 38.66 -5.97
CA PRO A 54 5.02 37.47 -5.13
C PRO A 54 3.70 36.74 -4.80
N ALA A 55 2.59 37.48 -4.70
CA ALA A 55 1.26 36.91 -4.52
C ALA A 55 0.85 36.00 -5.69
N VAL A 56 1.21 36.35 -6.92
CA VAL A 56 0.90 35.55 -8.13
C VAL A 56 1.74 34.28 -8.14
N VAL A 57 3.02 34.37 -7.81
CA VAL A 57 3.92 33.20 -7.72
C VAL A 57 3.44 32.23 -6.64
N ALA A 58 3.11 32.74 -5.45
CA ALA A 58 2.57 31.94 -4.35
C ALA A 58 1.25 31.25 -4.73
N LEU A 59 0.32 31.97 -5.37
CA LEU A 59 -0.94 31.43 -5.84
C LEU A 59 -0.75 30.32 -6.87
N LEU A 60 0.11 30.54 -7.88
CA LEU A 60 0.42 29.53 -8.90
C LEU A 60 1.05 28.29 -8.28
N THR A 61 1.96 28.47 -7.33
CA THR A 61 2.63 27.36 -6.64
C THR A 61 1.63 26.52 -5.85
N LEU A 62 0.74 27.17 -5.10
CA LEU A 62 -0.28 26.50 -4.31
C LEU A 62 -1.29 25.78 -5.22
N PHE A 63 -1.73 26.42 -6.30
CA PHE A 63 -2.62 25.82 -7.27
C PHE A 63 -1.99 24.61 -7.98
N SER A 64 -0.72 24.71 -8.37
CA SER A 64 0.05 23.61 -8.93
C SER A 64 0.19 22.44 -7.95
N LEU A 65 0.44 22.72 -6.67
CA LEU A 65 0.52 21.68 -5.63
C LEU A 65 -0.83 21.00 -5.41
N LEU A 66 -1.93 21.74 -5.43
CA LEU A 66 -3.29 21.18 -5.39
C LEU A 66 -3.57 20.28 -6.61
N LEU A 67 -3.20 20.70 -7.82
CA LEU A 67 -3.33 19.90 -9.04
C LEU A 67 -2.54 18.59 -8.96
N VAL A 68 -1.28 18.64 -8.49
CA VAL A 68 -0.45 17.44 -8.34
C VAL A 68 -1.04 16.50 -7.29
N THR A 69 -1.38 17.02 -6.11
CA THR A 69 -1.95 16.20 -5.02
C THR A 69 -3.30 15.59 -5.42
N PHE A 70 -4.16 16.36 -6.07
CA PHE A 70 -5.43 15.86 -6.60
C PHE A 70 -5.22 14.84 -7.73
N GLY A 71 -4.28 15.07 -8.64
CA GLY A 71 -3.92 14.12 -9.70
C GLY A 71 -3.40 12.79 -9.17
N VAL A 72 -2.58 12.82 -8.10
CA VAL A 72 -2.17 11.61 -7.37
C VAL A 72 -3.38 10.93 -6.73
N PHE A 73 -4.32 11.68 -6.15
CA PHE A 73 -5.51 11.11 -5.52
C PHE A 73 -6.53 10.51 -6.50
N VAL A 74 -6.70 11.11 -7.68
CA VAL A 74 -7.61 10.63 -8.73
C VAL A 74 -7.06 9.39 -9.42
N ASN A 75 -5.73 9.28 -9.52
CA ASN A 75 -5.10 8.17 -10.21
C ASN A 75 -5.29 6.84 -9.42
N PRO A 76 -6.03 5.87 -9.97
CA PRO A 76 -6.42 4.65 -9.26
C PRO A 76 -5.22 3.80 -8.83
N ARG A 77 -4.08 3.91 -9.53
CA ARG A 77 -2.84 3.22 -9.16
C ARG A 77 -2.28 3.69 -7.82
N PHE A 78 -2.39 4.98 -7.53
CA PHE A 78 -1.94 5.55 -6.26
C PHE A 78 -2.97 5.33 -5.15
N ARG A 79 -4.28 5.35 -5.46
CA ARG A 79 -5.33 4.98 -4.49
C ARG A 79 -5.17 3.56 -3.97
N ARG A 80 -4.96 2.58 -4.85
CA ARG A 80 -4.74 1.17 -4.44
C ARG A 80 -3.47 0.98 -3.60
N ARG A 81 -2.42 1.80 -3.82
CA ARG A 81 -1.21 1.83 -2.98
C ARG A 81 -1.43 2.52 -1.64
N LEU A 82 -2.22 3.61 -1.61
CA LEU A 82 -2.56 4.34 -0.40
C LEU A 82 -3.55 3.59 0.50
N ASP A 83 -4.39 2.71 -0.03
CA ASP A 83 -5.27 1.90 0.82
C ASP A 83 -4.50 0.84 1.61
N ARG A 84 -3.27 0.51 1.18
CA ARG A 84 -2.33 -0.37 1.88
C ARG A 84 -1.31 0.39 2.73
N ARG A 85 -1.69 1.58 3.21
CA ARG A 85 -0.81 2.46 3.99
C ARG A 85 -0.30 1.72 5.23
N HIS A 86 1.01 1.69 5.38
CA HIS A 86 1.65 1.31 6.63
C HIS A 86 1.78 2.55 7.53
N ALA A 87 2.22 2.35 8.77
CA ALA A 87 2.39 3.46 9.71
C ALA A 87 3.26 4.57 9.09
N VAL A 88 2.84 5.84 9.27
CA VAL A 88 3.45 7.01 8.62
C VAL A 88 4.94 7.18 9.00
N SER A 89 5.37 6.60 10.12
CA SER A 89 6.76 6.56 10.58
C SER A 89 7.63 5.52 9.87
N GLN A 90 7.08 4.69 8.98
CA GLN A 90 7.83 3.62 8.34
C GLN A 90 8.54 4.13 7.08
N PHE A 91 9.86 4.05 7.10
CA PHE A 91 10.76 4.36 5.99
C PHE A 91 11.68 3.17 5.74
N GLY A 92 11.92 2.84 4.47
CA GLY A 92 12.84 1.77 4.07
C GLY A 92 12.15 0.56 3.46
N SER A 93 12.84 -0.59 3.43
CA SER A 93 12.31 -1.84 2.91
C SER A 93 11.38 -2.51 3.93
N VAL A 94 10.12 -2.70 3.54
CA VAL A 94 9.09 -3.35 4.35
C VAL A 94 8.66 -4.62 3.64
N ARG A 95 8.58 -5.72 4.39
CA ARG A 95 8.00 -6.97 3.90
C ARG A 95 6.56 -7.05 4.35
N SER A 96 5.62 -7.08 3.41
CA SER A 96 4.21 -7.33 3.66
C SER A 96 3.84 -8.76 3.24
N VAL A 97 2.88 -9.33 3.96
CA VAL A 97 2.34 -10.66 3.69
C VAL A 97 0.85 -10.50 3.49
N ASP A 98 0.38 -10.78 2.28
CA ASP A 98 -1.04 -10.83 1.95
C ASP A 98 -1.45 -12.30 1.88
N GLU A 99 -2.59 -12.64 2.51
CA GLU A 99 -3.16 -13.98 2.48
C GLU A 99 -4.46 -13.99 1.69
N ARG A 100 -4.59 -14.97 0.79
CA ARG A 100 -5.78 -15.16 -0.02
C ARG A 100 -6.19 -16.63 0.00
N VAL A 101 -7.48 -16.88 0.17
CA VAL A 101 -8.04 -18.23 0.05
C VAL A 101 -8.13 -18.63 -1.43
N VAL A 102 -7.51 -19.76 -1.77
CA VAL A 102 -7.62 -20.40 -3.08
C VAL A 102 -8.82 -21.33 -3.04
N ARG A 103 -9.84 -21.04 -3.87
CA ARG A 103 -11.06 -21.84 -3.95
C ARG A 103 -10.92 -22.97 -4.97
N ALA A 104 -11.64 -24.07 -4.76
CA ALA A 104 -11.70 -25.22 -5.68
C ALA A 104 -12.06 -24.84 -7.13
N THR A 105 -12.83 -23.77 -7.31
CA THR A 105 -13.26 -23.26 -8.63
C THR A 105 -12.14 -22.60 -9.43
N GLU A 106 -11.04 -22.19 -8.78
CA GLU A 106 -9.92 -21.51 -9.45
C GLU A 106 -8.93 -22.49 -10.10
N HIS A 107 -9.08 -23.80 -9.88
CA HIS A 107 -8.25 -24.87 -10.46
C HIS A 107 -6.74 -24.54 -10.41
N CYS A 108 -6.24 -24.25 -9.20
CA CYS A 108 -4.83 -23.96 -8.99
C CYS A 108 -3.98 -25.19 -9.37
N ARG A 109 -2.98 -24.98 -10.23
CA ARG A 109 -2.08 -26.06 -10.69
C ARG A 109 -0.82 -26.19 -9.84
N GLU A 110 -0.68 -25.32 -8.86
CA GLU A 110 0.49 -25.24 -8.01
C GLU A 110 0.47 -26.34 -6.94
N ARG A 111 1.66 -26.65 -6.42
CA ARG A 111 1.86 -27.67 -5.39
C ARG A 111 2.06 -27.03 -4.04
N CYS A 112 1.61 -27.71 -2.99
CA CYS A 112 1.81 -27.26 -1.63
C CYS A 112 3.31 -27.23 -1.32
N VAL A 113 3.80 -26.12 -0.76
CA VAL A 113 5.23 -25.98 -0.41
C VAL A 113 5.67 -26.92 0.73
N VAL A 114 4.72 -27.43 1.52
CA VAL A 114 5.01 -28.30 2.69
C VAL A 114 4.96 -29.78 2.33
N CYS A 115 3.87 -30.22 1.69
CA CYS A 115 3.64 -31.65 1.41
C CYS A 115 3.72 -32.02 -0.07
N GLU A 116 3.98 -31.04 -0.95
CA GLU A 116 4.08 -31.22 -2.40
C GLU A 116 2.80 -31.75 -3.09
N SER A 117 1.69 -31.88 -2.38
CA SER A 117 0.41 -32.27 -2.96
C SER A 117 -0.13 -31.19 -3.90
N ARG A 118 -0.99 -31.55 -4.85
CA ARG A 118 -1.75 -30.54 -5.61
C ARG A 118 -2.63 -29.72 -4.67
N VAL A 119 -2.72 -28.42 -4.96
CA VAL A 119 -3.59 -27.50 -4.23
C VAL A 119 -4.89 -27.33 -5.01
N ASP A 120 -5.90 -28.11 -4.66
CA ASP A 120 -7.26 -27.92 -5.21
C ASP A 120 -7.97 -26.78 -4.45
N GLU A 121 -7.86 -26.77 -3.13
CA GLU A 121 -8.34 -25.71 -2.23
C GLU A 121 -7.29 -25.46 -1.13
N GLY A 122 -7.12 -24.20 -0.73
CA GLY A 122 -6.14 -23.86 0.29
C GLY A 122 -5.86 -22.37 0.43
N LEU A 123 -4.61 -22.03 0.74
CA LEU A 123 -4.16 -20.67 1.02
C LEU A 123 -3.01 -20.29 0.09
N ASP A 124 -3.11 -19.12 -0.52
CA ASP A 124 -2.03 -18.44 -1.23
C ASP A 124 -1.48 -17.33 -0.34
N ARG A 125 -0.21 -17.45 0.04
CA ARG A 125 0.50 -16.45 0.83
C ARG A 125 1.47 -15.72 -0.09
N ARG A 126 1.16 -14.46 -0.34
CA ARG A 126 1.94 -13.57 -1.19
C ARG A 126 2.88 -12.73 -0.33
N PHE A 127 4.17 -12.94 -0.50
CA PHE A 127 5.21 -12.15 0.13
C PHE A 127 5.62 -11.03 -0.80
N ARG A 128 5.58 -9.80 -0.31
CA ARG A 128 6.02 -8.66 -1.08
C ARG A 128 7.05 -7.86 -0.31
N SER A 129 8.16 -7.56 -0.97
CA SER A 129 9.14 -6.59 -0.48
C SER A 129 8.86 -5.26 -1.16
N GLU A 130 8.56 -4.23 -0.38
CA GLU A 130 8.25 -2.89 -0.87
C GLU A 130 9.19 -1.86 -0.24
N TYR A 131 9.61 -0.87 -1.03
CA TYR A 131 10.26 0.32 -0.50
C TYR A 131 9.20 1.34 -0.13
N VAL A 132 9.19 1.74 1.13
CA VAL A 132 8.18 2.61 1.73
C VAL A 132 8.82 3.93 2.13
N VAL A 133 8.15 5.03 1.79
CA VAL A 133 8.54 6.39 2.19
C VAL A 133 7.33 7.03 2.85
N ALA A 134 7.48 7.45 4.10
CA ALA A 134 6.41 8.04 4.91
C ALA A 134 5.13 7.17 4.95
N GLY A 135 5.28 5.84 5.07
CA GLY A 135 4.16 4.90 5.07
C GLY A 135 3.52 4.62 3.70
N ILE A 136 4.03 5.23 2.62
CA ILE A 136 3.55 5.01 1.25
C ILE A 136 4.52 4.07 0.51
N PRO A 137 4.06 2.89 0.05
CA PRO A 137 4.88 2.01 -0.76
C PRO A 137 5.10 2.66 -2.14
N VAL A 138 6.32 3.09 -2.42
CA VAL A 138 6.70 3.75 -3.68
C VAL A 138 7.16 2.76 -4.73
N TYR A 139 7.78 1.65 -4.31
CA TYR A 139 8.34 0.66 -5.22
C TYR A 139 8.17 -0.75 -4.65
N THR A 140 7.92 -1.72 -5.54
CA THR A 140 7.85 -3.14 -5.17
C THR A 140 9.10 -3.81 -5.70
N ALA A 141 9.96 -4.28 -4.80
CA ALA A 141 11.27 -4.84 -5.12
C ALA A 141 11.21 -6.32 -5.49
N SER A 142 10.42 -7.11 -4.76
CA SER A 142 10.21 -8.51 -5.05
C SER A 142 8.81 -8.95 -4.66
N GLU A 143 8.36 -10.01 -5.34
CA GLU A 143 7.07 -10.62 -5.08
C GLU A 143 7.19 -12.14 -5.24
N ASP A 144 6.88 -12.87 -4.18
CA ASP A 144 6.92 -14.32 -4.12
C ASP A 144 5.58 -14.87 -3.64
N HIS A 145 5.24 -16.09 -4.06
CA HIS A 145 3.98 -16.75 -3.75
C HIS A 145 4.27 -18.14 -3.20
N ASN A 146 3.65 -18.47 -2.07
CA ASN A 146 3.66 -19.82 -1.51
C ASN A 146 2.23 -20.34 -1.43
N HIS A 147 2.01 -21.53 -2.00
CA HIS A 147 0.73 -22.20 -1.95
C HIS A 147 0.73 -23.29 -0.87
N TYR A 148 -0.35 -23.32 -0.09
CA TYR A 148 -0.59 -24.29 0.97
C TYR A 148 -1.89 -25.02 0.68
N CYS A 149 -1.91 -26.35 0.82
CA CYS A 149 -3.16 -27.09 0.82
C CYS A 149 -3.95 -26.78 2.10
N LEU A 150 -5.26 -26.99 2.07
CA LEU A 150 -6.14 -26.73 3.22
C LEU A 150 -5.65 -27.38 4.53
N ALA A 151 -5.13 -28.62 4.45
CA ALA A 151 -4.63 -29.34 5.61
C ALA A 151 -3.41 -28.66 6.25
N CYS A 152 -2.41 -28.29 5.45
CA CYS A 152 -1.20 -27.61 5.93
C CYS A 152 -1.51 -26.18 6.41
N ALA A 153 -2.39 -25.45 5.71
CA ALA A 153 -2.79 -24.10 6.12
C ALA A 153 -3.49 -24.11 7.49
N THR A 154 -4.41 -25.06 7.72
CA THR A 154 -5.14 -25.17 8.99
C THR A 154 -4.23 -25.60 10.14
N ALA A 155 -3.27 -26.50 9.89
CA ALA A 155 -2.31 -26.95 10.89
C ALA A 155 -1.46 -25.78 11.44
N GLU A 156 -0.98 -24.90 10.56
CA GLU A 156 -0.23 -23.68 10.95
C GLU A 156 -1.08 -22.72 11.80
N LEU A 157 -2.34 -22.50 11.43
CA LEU A 157 -3.27 -21.68 12.24
C LEU A 157 -3.49 -22.27 13.64
N SER A 158 -3.68 -23.59 13.74
CA SER A 158 -3.88 -24.25 15.03
C SER A 158 -2.63 -24.26 15.93
N GLY A 159 -1.43 -24.19 15.35
CA GLY A 159 -0.19 -24.04 16.11
C GLY A 159 -0.06 -22.67 16.77
N ILE A 160 -0.43 -21.60 16.04
CA ILE A 160 -0.36 -20.21 16.52
C ILE A 160 -1.32 -19.95 17.70
N ASP A 161 -2.48 -20.62 17.73
CA ASP A 161 -3.43 -20.51 18.86
C ASP A 161 -2.88 -21.11 20.15
N SER A 162 -1.94 -22.06 20.08
CA SER A 162 -1.33 -22.68 21.25
C SER A 162 -0.25 -21.78 21.88
N GLU A 163 0.57 -21.11 21.07
CA GLU A 163 1.62 -20.19 21.58
C GLU A 163 1.04 -18.90 22.18
N ARG A 164 -0.13 -18.44 21.73
CA ARG A 164 -0.79 -17.25 22.28
C ARG A 164 -1.48 -17.51 23.63
N ALA A 165 -1.84 -18.76 23.92
CA ALA A 165 -2.47 -19.14 25.18
C ALA A 165 -1.45 -19.23 26.34
N GLU A 166 -0.17 -19.42 26.05
CA GLU A 166 0.89 -19.53 27.07
C GLU A 166 1.40 -18.18 27.61
N ASP A 167 1.07 -17.04 26.98
CA ASP A 167 1.53 -15.70 27.41
C ASP A 167 0.53 -14.95 28.34
N VAL A 168 -0.55 -15.62 28.79
CA VAL A 168 -1.57 -15.03 29.68
C VAL A 168 -1.51 -15.58 31.11
N ASP A 169 -0.77 -16.66 31.38
CA ASP A 169 -0.71 -17.29 32.70
C ASP A 169 0.64 -17.07 33.41
N GLY A 170 0.93 -15.81 33.75
CA GLY A 170 2.17 -15.44 34.44
C GLY A 170 2.04 -14.29 35.44
N ARG A 171 0.82 -13.99 35.93
CA ARG A 171 0.59 -12.88 36.88
C ARG A 171 -0.21 -13.28 38.13
N GLU A 172 0.26 -14.31 38.81
CA GLU A 172 -0.03 -14.68 40.20
C GLU A 172 1.29 -15.34 40.70
N GLU A 173 2.00 -15.00 41.77
CA GLU A 173 1.81 -14.22 42.99
C GLU A 173 3.21 -13.81 43.51
N ALA A 174 3.35 -12.68 44.20
CA ALA A 174 4.28 -12.53 45.33
C ALA A 174 4.05 -11.19 46.05
N VAL A 175 3.18 -11.23 47.05
CA VAL A 175 3.01 -10.18 48.08
C VAL A 175 4.30 -10.12 48.92
N PRO A 176 4.96 -8.95 49.08
CA PRO A 176 6.05 -8.84 50.05
C PRO A 176 5.47 -8.65 51.46
N SER A 177 5.58 -9.71 52.27
CA SER A 177 5.41 -9.67 53.72
C SER A 177 6.44 -8.73 54.34
N THR A 178 5.98 -7.69 55.03
CA THR A 178 6.79 -6.80 55.87
C THR A 178 6.53 -7.08 57.36
N ALA A 179 7.54 -7.57 58.07
CA ALA A 179 7.73 -7.51 59.54
C ALA A 179 9.16 -8.02 59.83
N PHE A 180 10.13 -7.18 60.23
CA PHE A 180 10.43 -6.59 61.55
C PHE A 180 11.65 -7.30 62.22
N GLU A 181 12.42 -6.53 63.01
CA GLU A 181 13.69 -6.80 63.72
C GLU A 181 14.96 -6.42 62.94
N ARG A 182 15.75 -5.42 63.36
CA ARG A 182 16.11 -5.00 64.73
C ARG A 182 16.30 -3.48 64.84
#